data_AF-A0A2A4QCM4-F1
#
_entry.id   AF-A0A2A4QCM4-F1
#
_cell.length_a   1.000
_cell.length_b   1.000
_cell.length_c   1.000
_cell.angle_alpha   90.00
_cell.angle_beta   90.00
_cell.angle_gamma   90.00
#
_symmetry.space_group_name_H-M   'P 1'
#
loop_
_entity.id
_entity.type
_entity.pdbx_description
1 polymer ?
#
loop_
_entity_poly.entity_id
_entity_poly.type
_entity_poly.pdbx_seq_one_letter_code
_entity_poly.pdbx_strand_id
1 'polypeptide(L)' 'MSKIDIVKETIAYLKFWLGVLVVSDISLVGWLLTKADASVSFKVYGAVVGITAITLSIFFVHKRIEKLISSLKGL' A
#
# COMPACT_ATOMS: atom_id res chain seq x y z
N MET A 1 3.84 -25.52 13.89
CA MET A 1 4.40 -24.81 12.73
C MET A 1 5.72 -24.17 13.14
N SER A 2 6.74 -24.21 12.28
CA SER A 2 8.02 -23.59 12.58
C SER A 2 7.86 -22.07 12.62
N LYS A 3 8.69 -21.37 13.42
CA LYS A 3 8.72 -19.89 13.42
C LYS A 3 8.90 -19.32 12.00
N ILE A 4 9.61 -20.05 11.15
CA ILE A 4 9.86 -19.68 9.75
C ILE A 4 8.57 -19.72 8.90
N ASP A 5 7.69 -20.69 9.14
CA ASP A 5 6.43 -20.83 8.38
C ASP A 5 5.49 -19.66 8.66
N ILE A 6 5.38 -19.24 9.93
CA ILE A 6 4.56 -18.11 10.37
C ILE A 6 5.04 -16.80 9.73
N VAL A 7 6.37 -16.59 9.65
CA VAL A 7 6.93 -15.38 9.03
C VAL A 7 6.68 -15.38 7.52
N LYS A 8 6.82 -16.53 6.85
CA LYS A 8 6.51 -16.64 5.41
C LYS A 8 5.04 -16.34 5.11
N GLU A 9 4.12 -16.87 5.93
CA GLU A 9 2.69 -16.60 5.79
C GLU A 9 2.36 -15.12 6.02
N THR A 10 3.00 -14.50 7.03
CA THR A 10 2.86 -13.05 7.29
C THR A 10 3.36 -12.22 6.10
N ILE A 11 4.49 -12.58 5.49
CA ILE A 11 5.00 -11.91 4.29
C ILE A 11 4.02 -12.07 3.12
N ALA A 12 3.45 -13.26 2.91
CA ALA A 12 2.46 -13.49 1.85
C ALA A 12 1.21 -12.62 2.04
N TYR A 13 0.71 -12.54 3.27
CA TYR A 13 -0.42 -11.68 3.63
C TYR A 13 -0.12 -10.19 3.40
N LEU A 14 1.07 -9.72 3.81
CA LEU A 14 1.48 -8.33 3.57
C LEU A 14 1.65 -8.02 2.07
N LYS A 15 2.15 -8.96 1.27
CA LYS A 15 2.25 -8.80 -0.19
C LYS A 15 0.88 -8.69 -0.85
N PHE A 16 -0.10 -9.48 -0.39
CA PHE A 16 -1.48 -9.38 -0.85
C PHE A 16 -2.04 -7.97 -0.58
N TRP A 17 -1.90 -7.48 0.65
CA TRP A 17 -2.36 -6.13 1.00
C TRP A 17 -1.61 -5.02 0.26
N LEU A 18 -0.32 -5.18 0.00
CA LEU A 18 0.45 -4.25 -0.82
C LEU A 18 -0.17 -4.13 -2.22
N GLY A 19 -0.55 -5.24 -2.83
CA GLY A 19 -1.24 -5.26 -4.12
C GLY A 19 -2.59 -4.52 -4.08
N VAL A 20 -3.41 -4.79 -3.06
CA VAL A 20 -4.70 -4.11 -2.86
C VAL A 20 -4.52 -2.60 -2.71
N LEU A 21 -3.52 -2.16 -1.96
CA LEU A 21 -3.21 -0.74 -1.78
C LEU A 21 -2.77 -0.09 -3.10
N VAL A 22 -1.90 -0.74 -3.88
CA VAL A 22 -1.45 -0.23 -5.18
C VAL A 22 -2.60 -0.07 -6.16
N VAL A 23 -3.50 -1.07 -6.27
CA VAL A 23 -4.68 -0.98 -7.14
C VAL A 23 -5.62 0.14 -6.70
N SER A 24 -5.78 0.33 -5.39
CA SER A 24 -6.59 1.41 -4.84
C SER A 24 -5.99 2.79 -5.15
N ASP A 25 -4.67 2.93 -5.05
CA ASP A 25 -3.94 4.16 -5.39
C ASP A 25 -4.12 4.53 -6.87
N ILE A 26 -3.85 3.57 -7.77
CA ILE A 26 -4.03 3.75 -9.22
C ILE A 26 -5.47 4.14 -9.56
N SER A 27 -6.46 3.52 -8.90
CA SER A 27 -7.87 3.83 -9.12
C SER A 27 -8.22 5.27 -8.71
N LEU A 28 -7.70 5.75 -7.58
CA LEU A 28 -7.89 7.13 -7.12
C LEU A 28 -7.19 8.13 -8.03
N VAL A 29 -5.97 7.82 -8.47
CA VAL A 29 -5.23 8.64 -9.44
C VAL A 29 -6.01 8.71 -10.78
N GLY A 30 -6.50 7.58 -11.28
CA GLY A 30 -7.31 7.54 -12.50
C GLY A 30 -8.62 8.34 -12.39
N TRP A 31 -9.27 8.27 -11.22
CA TRP A 31 -10.45 9.10 -10.93
C TRP A 31 -10.12 10.59 -10.94
N LEU A 32 -8.99 10.97 -10.35
CA LEU A 32 -8.51 12.36 -10.31
C LEU A 32 -8.23 12.91 -11.71
N LEU A 33 -7.56 12.14 -12.56
CA LEU A 33 -7.28 12.50 -13.95
C LEU A 33 -8.57 12.72 -14.76
N THR A 34 -9.60 11.91 -14.53
CA THR A 34 -10.89 12.01 -15.23
C THR A 34 -11.74 13.21 -14.77
N LYS A 35 -11.43 13.79 -13.60
CA LYS A 35 -12.15 14.93 -13.02
C LYS A 35 -11.30 16.20 -12.94
N ALA A 36 -10.14 16.23 -13.60
CA ALA A 36 -9.21 17.36 -13.58
C ALA A 36 -9.79 18.65 -14.19
N ASP A 37 -10.69 18.54 -15.16
CA ASP A 37 -11.35 19.70 -15.81
C ASP A 37 -12.57 20.23 -15.03
N ALA A 38 -13.02 19.54 -13.97
CA ALA A 38 -14.12 19.99 -13.14
C ALA A 38 -13.63 20.92 -12.02
N SER A 39 -14.42 21.94 -11.65
CA SER A 39 -14.04 22.92 -10.62
C SER A 39 -13.54 22.23 -9.33
N VAL A 40 -12.45 22.77 -8.77
CA VAL A 40 -11.77 22.23 -7.59
C VAL A 40 -12.77 22.10 -6.43
N SER A 41 -13.28 20.89 -6.27
CA SER A 41 -14.28 20.53 -5.26
C SER A 41 -13.61 19.84 -4.08
N PHE A 42 -14.27 19.83 -2.92
CA PHE A 42 -13.79 19.14 -1.71
C PHE A 42 -13.36 17.67 -1.97
N LYS A 43 -13.97 17.01 -2.95
CA LYS A 43 -13.62 15.65 -3.40
C LYS A 43 -12.20 15.53 -3.97
N VAL A 44 -11.70 16.57 -4.65
CA VAL A 44 -10.33 16.61 -5.20
C VAL A 44 -9.32 16.66 -4.06
N TYR A 45 -9.56 17.51 -3.05
CA TYR A 45 -8.75 17.56 -1.83
C TYR A 45 -8.74 16.21 -1.10
N GLY A 46 -9.90 15.59 -0.92
CA GLY A 46 -10.01 14.26 -0.32
C GLY A 46 -9.24 13.19 -1.10
N ALA A 47 -9.27 13.23 -2.43
CA ALA A 47 -8.53 12.31 -3.28
C ALA A 47 -7.01 12.50 -3.15
N VAL A 48 -6.51 13.74 -3.15
CA VAL A 48 -5.08 14.02 -2.96
C VAL A 48 -4.60 13.52 -1.59
N VAL A 49 -5.33 13.83 -0.52
CA VAL A 49 -5.01 13.33 0.82
C VAL A 49 -5.06 11.80 0.85
N GLY A 50 -6.07 11.18 0.23
CA GLY A 50 -6.19 9.73 0.12
C GLY A 50 -4.98 9.08 -0.57
N ILE A 51 -4.56 9.61 -1.71
CA ILE A 51 -3.38 9.14 -2.46
C ILE A 51 -2.13 9.24 -1.58
N THR A 52 -1.92 10.38 -0.91
CA THR A 52 -0.75 10.54 -0.03
C THR A 52 -0.75 9.54 1.12
N ALA A 53 -1.90 9.28 1.75
CA ALA A 53 -2.05 8.33 2.84
C ALA A 53 -1.84 6.88 2.37
N ILE A 54 -2.35 6.52 1.19
CA ILE A 54 -2.17 5.18 0.60
C ILE A 54 -0.70 4.97 0.22
N THR A 55 -0.06 5.96 -0.40
CA THR A 55 1.37 5.92 -0.73
C THR A 55 2.23 5.70 0.52
N LEU A 56 1.96 6.41 1.62
CA LEU A 56 2.64 6.19 2.90
C LEU A 56 2.40 4.78 3.46
N SER A 57 1.17 4.28 3.33
CA SER A 57 0.82 2.93 3.78
C SER A 57 1.56 1.85 2.98
N ILE A 58 1.67 2.01 1.65
CA ILE A 58 2.46 1.15 0.76
C ILE A 58 3.92 1.12 1.22
N PHE A 59 4.52 2.29 1.48
CA PHE A 59 5.89 2.39 1.95
C PHE A 59 6.10 1.67 3.29
N PHE A 60 5.16 1.83 4.23
CA PHE A 60 5.24 1.17 5.54
C PHE A 60 5.12 -0.35 5.44
N VAL A 61 4.17 -0.84 4.63
CA VAL A 61 4.00 -2.28 4.37
C VAL A 61 5.25 -2.85 3.70
N HIS A 62 5.81 -2.15 2.72
CA HIS A 62 7.05 -2.54 2.05
C HIS A 62 8.21 -2.68 3.05
N LYS A 63 8.43 -1.67 3.90
CA LYS A 63 9.47 -1.71 4.94
C LYS A 63 9.25 -2.84 5.94
N ARG A 64 7.99 -3.16 6.25
CA ARG A 64 7.64 -4.26 7.17
C ARG A 64 7.98 -5.62 6.54
N ILE A 65 7.70 -5.81 5.26
CA ILE A 65 8.08 -7.01 4.52
C ILE A 65 9.61 -7.17 4.52
N GLU A 66 10.35 -6.10 4.25
CA GLU A 66 11.82 -6.12 4.22
C GLU A 66 12.41 -6.51 5.59
N LYS A 67 11.88 -5.94 6.69
CA LYS A 67 12.27 -6.33 8.05
C LYS A 67 12.00 -7.80 8.36
N LEU A 68 10.84 -8.32 7.93
CA LEU A 68 10.50 -9.74 8.14
C LEU A 68 11.43 -10.66 7.34
N ILE A 69 11.79 -10.28 6.12
CA ILE A 69 12.76 -11.03 5.31
C ILE A 69 14.16 -10.98 5.96
N SER A 70 14.59 -9.82 6.45
CA SER A 70 15.87 -9.68 7.16
C SER A 70 15.94 -10.53 8.43
N SER A 71 14.84 -10.60 9.19
CA SER A 71 14.73 -11.47 10.37
C SER A 71 14.87 -12.95 10.04
N LEU A 72 14.46 -13.39 8.84
CA LEU A 72 14.65 -14.77 8.38
C LEU A 72 16.07 -15.04 7.91
N LYS A 73 16.77 -14.01 7.39
CA LYS A 73 18.14 -14.13 6.87
C LYS A 73 19.20 -14.14 7.99
N GLY A 74 18.87 -13.62 9.17
CA GLY A 74 19.71 -13.63 10.36
C GLY A 74 19.52 -14.82 11.30
N LEU A 75 18.63 -15.75 10.94
CA LEU A 75 18.39 -17.05 11.59
C LEU A 75 19.10 -18.15 10.81
#